data_AF-A0A094I623-F1
#
_entry.id   AF-A0A094I623-F1
#
_cell.length_a   1.000
_cell.length_b   1.000
_cell.length_c   1.000
_cell.angle_alpha   90.00
_cell.angle_beta   90.00
_cell.angle_gamma   90.00
#
_symmetry.space_group_name_H-M   'P 1'
#
loop_
_entity.id
_entity.type
_entity.pdbx_description
1 polymer ?
#
loop_
_entity_poly.entity_id
_entity_poly.type
_entity_poly.pdbx_seq_one_letter_code
_entity_poly.pdbx_strand_id
1 'polypeptide(L)'
;MAAEGVGQFSVQIAKLCGFKVLAFCAPTNNELVKSLGADGIVDHRLPLEEQLREVHNITSGNFSRVFDASAMATETGIAALDKVSANKDEVKYFATTNDWTPIAPQEGIKIYQADLGDIGQGGEEREINKKVAAYIPVLEKYLSMGALKPMGYEQVGDIGVEEILKGLVAFNTKKGGAKKMVVRLSAH
;
A
#
# COMPACT_ATOMS: atom_id res chain seq x y z
N MET A 1 -3.71 -4.39 -1.15
CA MET A 1 -4.22 -3.81 -2.42
C MET A 1 -4.30 -2.29 -2.34
N ALA A 2 -4.36 -1.54 -3.46
CA ALA A 2 -4.37 -0.06 -3.43
C ALA A 2 -5.57 0.56 -2.69
N ALA A 3 -6.68 -0.18 -2.57
CA ALA A 3 -7.87 0.26 -1.85
C ALA A 3 -7.87 -0.14 -0.36
N GLU A 4 -6.85 -0.83 0.13
CA GLU A 4 -6.74 -1.27 1.54
C GLU A 4 -5.79 -0.35 2.31
N GLY A 5 -5.73 -0.52 3.64
CA GLY A 5 -5.01 0.37 4.57
C GLY A 5 -3.67 0.90 4.06
N VAL A 6 -2.70 0.01 3.84
CA VAL A 6 -1.37 0.43 3.36
C VAL A 6 -1.47 1.07 1.97
N GLY A 7 -2.19 0.43 1.04
CA GLY A 7 -2.28 0.88 -0.34
C GLY A 7 -2.90 2.26 -0.53
N GLN A 8 -3.92 2.63 0.25
CA GLN A 8 -4.53 3.95 0.16
C GLN A 8 -3.54 5.06 0.51
N PHE A 9 -2.69 4.85 1.51
CA PHE A 9 -1.64 5.79 1.86
C PHE A 9 -0.50 5.75 0.84
N SER A 10 -0.13 4.58 0.32
CA SER A 10 0.92 4.47 -0.70
C SER A 10 0.61 5.25 -1.97
N VAL A 11 -0.63 5.20 -2.46
CA VAL A 11 -1.08 5.98 -3.62
C VAL A 11 -0.90 7.48 -3.37
N GLN A 12 -1.38 7.95 -2.23
CA GLN A 12 -1.31 9.37 -1.87
C GLN A 12 0.14 9.84 -1.68
N ILE A 13 0.95 9.08 -0.93
CA ILE A 13 2.35 9.42 -0.66
C ILE A 13 3.16 9.42 -1.97
N ALA A 14 2.98 8.42 -2.84
CA ALA A 14 3.64 8.41 -4.14
C ALA A 14 3.27 9.65 -4.97
N LYS A 15 1.98 10.06 -4.94
CA LYS A 15 1.54 11.27 -5.63
C LYS A 15 2.16 12.54 -5.04
N LEU A 16 2.24 12.65 -3.71
CA LEU A 16 2.91 13.76 -3.00
C LEU A 16 4.41 13.84 -3.31
N CYS A 17 5.06 12.70 -3.55
CA CYS A 17 6.45 12.64 -4.00
C CYS A 17 6.64 13.01 -5.49
N GLY A 18 5.57 13.38 -6.20
CA GLY A 18 5.63 13.81 -7.61
C GLY A 18 5.60 12.66 -8.62
N PHE A 19 5.31 11.43 -8.21
CA PHE A 19 5.18 10.32 -9.15
C PHE A 19 3.85 10.36 -9.91
N LYS A 20 3.86 9.80 -11.13
CA LYS A 20 2.64 9.30 -11.78
C LYS A 20 2.32 7.91 -11.22
N VAL A 21 1.11 7.69 -10.75
CA VAL A 21 0.74 6.51 -9.99
C VAL A 21 -0.19 5.61 -10.80
N LEU A 22 0.29 4.43 -11.18
CA LEU A 22 -0.55 3.32 -11.64
C LEU A 22 -0.90 2.44 -10.43
N ALA A 23 -2.19 2.28 -10.15
CA ALA A 23 -2.66 1.52 -9.00
C ALA A 23 -3.41 0.25 -9.40
N PHE A 24 -3.30 -0.80 -8.59
CA PHE A 24 -4.02 -2.05 -8.77
C PHE A 24 -5.15 -2.14 -7.74
N CYS A 25 -6.39 -2.31 -8.19
CA CYS A 25 -7.54 -2.51 -7.30
C CYS A 25 -8.68 -3.27 -7.98
N ALA A 26 -9.71 -3.64 -7.21
CA ALA A 26 -10.96 -4.14 -7.76
C ALA A 26 -11.70 -3.01 -8.50
N PRO A 27 -12.51 -3.30 -9.55
CA PRO A 27 -13.28 -2.29 -10.28
C PRO A 27 -14.20 -1.46 -9.38
N THR A 28 -14.76 -2.09 -8.34
CA THR A 28 -15.63 -1.45 -7.34
C THR A 28 -14.92 -0.35 -6.54
N ASN A 29 -13.59 -0.30 -6.56
CA ASN A 29 -12.78 0.68 -5.83
C ASN A 29 -12.14 1.72 -6.77
N ASN A 30 -12.46 1.72 -8.07
CA ASN A 30 -11.81 2.60 -9.04
C ASN A 30 -11.99 4.09 -8.70
N GLU A 31 -13.20 4.51 -8.34
CA GLU A 31 -13.48 5.90 -7.98
C GLU A 31 -12.72 6.33 -6.73
N LEU A 32 -12.70 5.47 -5.70
CA LEU A 32 -11.93 5.70 -4.49
C LEU A 32 -10.45 5.88 -4.82
N VAL A 33 -9.84 4.93 -5.52
CA VAL A 33 -8.40 4.94 -5.80
C VAL A 33 -8.00 6.11 -6.71
N LYS A 34 -8.85 6.52 -7.66
CA LYS A 34 -8.67 7.77 -8.42
C LYS A 34 -8.71 8.99 -7.51
N SER A 35 -9.66 9.06 -6.58
CA SER A 35 -9.79 10.19 -5.64
C SER A 35 -8.60 10.34 -4.67
N LEU A 36 -7.80 9.28 -4.51
CA LEU A 36 -6.56 9.24 -3.74
C LEU A 36 -5.32 9.65 -4.55
N GLY A 37 -5.45 9.82 -5.87
CA GLY A 37 -4.38 10.36 -6.72
C GLY A 37 -3.78 9.38 -7.74
N ALA A 38 -4.40 8.22 -7.96
CA ALA A 38 -3.99 7.32 -9.05
C ALA A 38 -4.25 7.96 -10.42
N ASP A 39 -3.24 7.97 -11.29
CA ASP A 39 -3.30 8.44 -12.68
C ASP A 39 -3.78 7.34 -13.63
N GLY A 40 -3.61 6.07 -13.26
CA GLY A 40 -4.11 4.92 -13.99
C GLY A 40 -4.49 3.79 -13.05
N ILE A 41 -5.38 2.90 -13.49
CA ILE A 41 -5.85 1.76 -12.71
C ILE A 41 -5.83 0.49 -13.54
N VAL A 42 -5.34 -0.60 -12.93
CA VAL A 42 -5.42 -1.96 -13.46
C VAL A 42 -6.29 -2.82 -12.54
N ASP A 43 -7.18 -3.62 -13.12
CA ASP A 43 -7.93 -4.62 -12.35
C ASP A 43 -7.02 -5.81 -11.99
N HIS A 44 -6.70 -5.93 -10.71
CA HIS A 44 -5.88 -7.02 -10.17
C HIS A 44 -6.50 -8.42 -10.30
N ARG A 45 -7.77 -8.52 -10.65
CA ARG A 45 -8.48 -9.80 -10.84
C ARG A 45 -8.27 -10.39 -12.23
N LEU A 46 -7.75 -9.60 -13.17
CA LEU A 46 -7.44 -10.08 -14.51
C LEU A 46 -6.34 -11.15 -14.45
N PRO A 47 -6.26 -12.06 -15.44
CA PRO A 47 -5.10 -12.92 -15.60
C PRO A 47 -3.80 -12.12 -15.69
N LEU A 48 -2.68 -12.68 -15.22
CA LEU A 48 -1.38 -11.99 -15.17
C LEU A 48 -1.01 -11.33 -16.51
N GLU A 49 -1.10 -12.05 -17.62
CA GLU A 49 -0.75 -11.52 -18.94
C GLU A 49 -1.62 -10.31 -19.36
N GLU A 50 -2.90 -10.30 -18.97
CA GLU A 50 -3.77 -9.15 -19.20
C GLU A 50 -3.40 -7.98 -18.30
N GLN A 51 -3.07 -8.22 -17.03
CA GLN A 51 -2.54 -7.18 -16.14
C GLN A 51 -1.28 -6.54 -16.72
N LEU A 52 -0.32 -7.34 -17.20
CA LEU A 52 0.92 -6.85 -17.81
C LEU A 52 0.67 -6.05 -19.09
N ARG A 53 -0.30 -6.48 -19.91
CA ARG A 53 -0.72 -5.73 -21.09
C ARG A 53 -1.30 -4.36 -20.72
N GLU A 54 -2.15 -4.28 -19.71
CA GLU A 54 -2.71 -3.00 -19.24
C GLU A 54 -1.63 -2.09 -18.66
N VAL A 55 -0.66 -2.65 -17.90
CA VAL A 55 0.52 -1.90 -17.43
C VAL A 55 1.27 -1.31 -18.61
N HIS A 56 1.56 -2.10 -19.65
CA HIS A 56 2.22 -1.62 -20.85
C HIS A 56 1.41 -0.52 -21.54
N ASN A 57 0.10 -0.71 -21.74
CA ASN A 57 -0.76 0.25 -22.42
C ASN A 57 -0.78 1.62 -21.71
N ILE A 58 -0.76 1.62 -20.37
CA ILE A 58 -0.83 2.84 -19.57
C ILE A 58 0.54 3.51 -19.43
N THR A 59 1.61 2.73 -19.27
CA THR A 59 2.94 3.25 -18.94
C THR A 59 3.87 3.36 -20.14
N SER A 60 3.56 2.67 -21.23
CA SER A 60 4.49 2.41 -22.35
C SER A 60 5.84 1.86 -21.88
N GLY A 61 5.84 1.10 -20.77
CA GLY A 61 7.05 0.57 -20.15
C GLY A 61 7.90 1.60 -19.39
N ASN A 62 7.47 2.87 -19.28
CA ASN A 62 8.23 3.91 -18.60
C ASN A 62 7.95 3.93 -17.08
N PHE A 63 8.51 2.95 -16.38
CA PHE A 63 8.53 2.89 -14.92
C PHE A 63 9.69 2.01 -14.45
N SER A 64 10.19 2.25 -13.25
CA SER A 64 11.28 1.46 -12.65
C SER A 64 11.00 1.07 -11.20
N ARG A 65 9.78 1.34 -10.70
CA ARG A 65 9.41 1.16 -9.29
C ARG A 65 8.06 0.49 -9.16
N VAL A 66 8.00 -0.56 -8.35
CA VAL A 66 6.76 -1.23 -7.96
C VAL A 66 6.74 -1.40 -6.44
N PHE A 67 5.61 -1.08 -5.83
CA PHE A 67 5.35 -1.33 -4.42
C PHE A 67 4.14 -2.24 -4.23
N ASP A 68 4.36 -3.42 -3.67
CA ASP A 68 3.32 -4.37 -3.27
C ASP A 68 2.88 -4.11 -1.82
N ALA A 69 1.82 -3.32 -1.69
CA ALA A 69 1.14 -3.05 -0.43
C ALA A 69 0.21 -4.20 0.04
N SER A 70 0.08 -5.28 -0.74
CA SER A 70 -0.81 -6.40 -0.44
C SER A 70 -0.09 -7.59 0.19
N ALA A 71 1.24 -7.65 0.05
CA ALA A 71 2.08 -8.81 0.32
C ALA A 71 1.78 -10.07 -0.53
N MET A 72 0.84 -9.97 -1.47
CA MET A 72 0.34 -11.06 -2.30
C MET A 72 0.65 -10.87 -3.79
N ALA A 73 1.26 -9.74 -4.17
CA ALA A 73 1.45 -9.36 -5.58
C ALA A 73 2.92 -9.44 -6.03
N THR A 74 3.76 -10.21 -5.33
CA THR A 74 5.18 -10.40 -5.66
C THR A 74 5.38 -10.87 -7.10
N GLU A 75 4.64 -11.89 -7.55
CA GLU A 75 4.75 -12.42 -8.91
C GLU A 75 4.42 -11.35 -9.96
N THR A 76 3.26 -10.70 -9.84
CA THR A 76 2.83 -9.64 -10.76
C THR A 76 3.80 -8.46 -10.77
N GLY A 77 4.25 -8.01 -9.58
CA GLY A 77 5.12 -6.85 -9.46
C GLY A 77 6.51 -7.08 -10.04
N ILE A 78 7.10 -8.26 -9.81
CA ILE A 78 8.37 -8.65 -10.42
C ILE A 78 8.18 -8.82 -11.93
N ALA A 79 7.13 -9.49 -12.39
CA ALA A 79 6.87 -9.68 -13.81
C ALA A 79 6.67 -8.36 -14.57
N ALA A 80 6.02 -7.36 -13.95
CA ALA A 80 5.90 -6.03 -14.53
C ALA A 80 7.27 -5.35 -14.71
N LEU A 81 8.14 -5.41 -13.70
CA LEU A 81 9.48 -4.86 -13.80
C LEU A 81 10.35 -5.61 -14.81
N ASP A 82 10.29 -6.94 -14.82
CA ASP A 82 11.12 -7.78 -15.67
C ASP A 82 10.70 -7.70 -17.14
N LYS A 83 9.40 -7.89 -17.42
CA LYS A 83 8.87 -8.06 -18.79
C LYS A 83 8.37 -6.77 -19.43
N VAL A 84 7.92 -5.79 -18.66
CA VAL A 84 7.21 -4.61 -19.20
C VAL A 84 8.03 -3.33 -19.09
N SER A 85 8.74 -3.13 -17.99
CA SER A 85 9.58 -1.93 -17.81
C SER A 85 10.70 -1.88 -18.85
N ALA A 86 10.65 -0.87 -19.71
CA ALA A 86 11.61 -0.62 -20.79
C ALA A 86 12.87 0.15 -20.34
N ASN A 87 12.91 0.64 -19.10
CA ASN A 87 14.05 1.38 -18.56
C ASN A 87 15.22 0.41 -18.31
N LYS A 88 16.19 0.39 -19.25
CA LYS A 88 17.39 -0.46 -19.18
C LYS A 88 18.53 0.16 -18.37
N ASP A 89 18.59 1.49 -18.32
CA ASP A 89 19.66 2.24 -17.65
C ASP A 89 19.32 2.62 -16.21
N GLU A 90 18.05 2.46 -15.80
CA GLU A 90 17.63 2.68 -14.42
C GLU A 90 17.63 1.37 -13.63
N VAL A 91 18.13 1.46 -12.40
CA VAL A 91 17.94 0.40 -11.42
C VAL A 91 16.44 0.22 -11.17
N LYS A 92 15.95 -1.01 -11.30
CA LYS A 92 14.56 -1.37 -11.00
C LYS A 92 14.41 -1.65 -9.50
N TYR A 93 13.29 -1.23 -8.92
CA TYR A 93 13.00 -1.34 -7.49
C TYR A 93 11.67 -2.05 -7.27
N PHE A 94 11.70 -3.19 -6.60
CA PHE A 94 10.53 -3.85 -6.07
C PHE A 94 10.54 -3.74 -4.54
N ALA A 95 9.47 -3.23 -3.95
CA ALA A 95 9.29 -3.22 -2.50
C ALA A 95 7.96 -3.90 -2.14
N THR A 96 7.90 -4.60 -1.01
CA THR A 96 6.69 -5.31 -0.57
C THR A 96 6.55 -5.29 0.95
N THR A 97 5.31 -5.37 1.43
CA THR A 97 4.99 -5.65 2.83
C THR A 97 5.01 -7.14 3.18
N ASN A 98 5.38 -8.03 2.24
CA ASN A 98 5.63 -9.44 2.54
C ASN A 98 7.02 -9.58 3.17
N ASP A 99 7.09 -9.81 4.48
CA ASP A 99 8.33 -10.05 5.23
C ASP A 99 8.50 -11.52 5.67
N TRP A 100 7.51 -12.37 5.42
CA TRP A 100 7.52 -13.79 5.86
C TRP A 100 8.00 -14.78 4.79
N THR A 101 7.92 -14.43 3.51
CA THR A 101 8.36 -15.30 2.41
C THR A 101 9.60 -14.73 1.74
N PRO A 102 10.77 -15.39 1.80
CA PRO A 102 11.96 -14.93 1.09
C PRO A 102 11.72 -14.84 -0.41
N ILE A 103 12.13 -13.73 -1.02
CA ILE A 103 12.05 -13.53 -2.47
C ILE A 103 13.44 -13.78 -3.06
N ALA A 104 13.53 -14.71 -4.02
CA ALA A 104 14.79 -14.99 -4.70
C ALA A 104 15.31 -13.74 -5.43
N PRO A 105 16.63 -13.45 -5.39
CA PRO A 105 17.22 -12.34 -6.14
C PRO A 105 16.85 -12.39 -7.62
N GLN A 106 16.55 -11.23 -8.19
CA GLN A 106 16.24 -11.06 -9.61
C GLN A 106 17.28 -10.14 -10.23
N GLU A 107 17.86 -10.55 -11.36
CA GLU A 107 18.88 -9.76 -12.05
C GLU A 107 18.32 -8.37 -12.42
N GLY A 108 19.07 -7.31 -12.09
CA GLY A 108 18.66 -5.93 -12.38
C GLY A 108 17.52 -5.36 -11.53
N ILE A 109 16.96 -6.12 -10.56
CA ILE A 109 15.88 -5.65 -9.68
C ILE A 109 16.35 -5.66 -8.21
N LYS A 110 16.36 -4.49 -7.58
CA LYS A 110 16.57 -4.37 -6.14
C LYS A 110 15.26 -4.65 -5.41
N ILE A 111 15.28 -5.65 -4.53
CA ILE A 111 14.13 -6.12 -3.76
C ILE A 111 14.23 -5.63 -2.32
N TYR A 112 13.15 -5.07 -1.79
CA TYR A 112 13.03 -4.58 -0.42
C TYR A 112 11.80 -5.21 0.25
N GLN A 113 12.01 -6.06 1.25
CA GLN A 113 10.95 -6.59 2.10
C GLN A 113 10.88 -5.73 3.36
N ALA A 114 9.75 -5.03 3.55
CA ALA A 114 9.55 -4.18 4.71
C ALA A 114 9.19 -5.04 5.93
N ASP A 115 10.12 -5.21 6.87
CA ASP A 115 9.86 -5.85 8.16
C ASP A 115 8.97 -4.92 9.00
N LEU A 116 7.70 -5.28 9.10
CA LEU A 116 6.72 -4.51 9.86
C LEU A 116 6.69 -4.95 11.33
N GLY A 117 7.09 -6.18 11.62
CA GLY A 117 7.10 -6.74 12.97
C GLY A 117 8.05 -6.00 13.89
N ASP A 118 9.13 -5.47 13.34
CA ASP A 118 10.17 -4.74 14.07
C ASP A 118 9.79 -3.32 14.50
N ILE A 119 8.74 -2.75 13.91
CA ILE A 119 8.30 -1.38 14.19
C ILE A 119 7.72 -1.29 15.61
N GLY A 120 8.21 -0.34 16.40
CA GLY A 120 7.80 -0.11 17.78
C GLY A 120 8.45 -1.06 18.79
N GLN A 121 9.21 -2.06 18.35
CA GLN A 121 9.98 -2.93 19.26
C GLN A 121 11.33 -2.30 19.61
N GLY A 122 11.72 -2.37 20.89
CA GLY A 122 13.08 -2.02 21.33
C GLY A 122 13.42 -0.53 21.30
N GLY A 123 12.45 0.34 21.61
CA GLY A 123 12.67 1.77 21.84
C GLY A 123 13.09 2.59 20.60
N GLU A 124 13.23 3.91 20.76
CA GLU A 124 13.61 4.81 19.66
C GLU A 124 15.07 4.66 19.23
N GLU A 125 15.91 3.99 20.01
CA GLU A 125 17.31 3.72 19.67
C GLU A 125 17.48 2.82 18.45
N ARG A 126 16.47 2.01 18.13
CA ARG A 126 16.45 1.13 16.96
C ARG A 126 16.28 1.95 15.69
N GLU A 127 17.14 1.69 14.70
CA GLU A 127 17.17 2.48 13.45
C GLU A 127 15.83 2.55 12.71
N ILE A 128 15.04 1.47 12.72
CA ILE A 128 13.71 1.49 12.12
C ILE A 128 12.76 2.45 12.85
N ASN A 129 12.81 2.49 14.18
CA ASN A 129 11.97 3.36 14.99
C ASN A 129 12.39 4.82 14.85
N LYS A 130 13.70 5.12 14.78
CA LYS A 130 14.19 6.47 14.44
C LYS A 130 13.65 6.96 13.11
N LYS A 131 13.71 6.10 12.08
CA LYS A 131 13.24 6.44 10.74
C LYS A 131 11.74 6.69 10.75
N VAL A 132 10.95 5.81 11.39
CA VAL A 132 9.50 5.99 11.51
C VAL A 132 9.18 7.29 12.26
N ALA A 133 9.82 7.54 13.41
CA ALA A 133 9.62 8.75 14.20
C ALA A 133 9.93 10.03 13.40
N ALA A 134 10.97 10.02 12.57
CA ALA A 134 11.32 11.15 11.70
C ALA A 134 10.24 11.47 10.65
N TYR A 135 9.43 10.49 10.24
CA TYR A 135 8.33 10.70 9.29
C TYR A 135 7.04 11.20 9.95
N ILE A 136 6.83 10.96 11.26
CA ILE A 136 5.61 11.38 11.98
C ILE A 136 5.27 12.86 11.74
N PRO A 137 6.15 13.84 12.04
CA PRO A 137 5.80 15.26 11.88
C PRO A 137 5.54 15.65 10.42
N VAL A 138 6.17 14.96 9.47
CA VAL A 138 5.96 15.18 8.03
C VAL A 138 4.55 14.70 7.63
N LEU A 139 4.16 13.51 8.08
CA LEU A 139 2.84 12.95 7.79
C LEU A 139 1.72 13.74 8.49
N GLU A 140 1.92 14.15 9.74
CA GLU A 140 0.98 15.03 10.47
C GLU A 140 0.79 16.37 9.75
N LYS A 141 1.86 16.96 9.24
CA LYS A 141 1.79 18.17 8.42
C LYS A 141 0.93 17.95 7.18
N TYR A 142 1.12 16.85 6.44
CA TYR A 142 0.30 16.57 5.25
C TYR A 142 -1.16 16.25 5.58
N LEU A 143 -1.42 15.61 6.72
CA LEU A 143 -2.78 15.38 7.23
C LEU A 143 -3.47 16.69 7.58
N SER A 144 -2.80 17.57 8.34
CA SER A 144 -3.38 18.85 8.79
C SER A 144 -3.72 19.81 7.65
N MET A 145 -2.97 19.77 6.54
CA MET A 145 -3.29 20.56 5.33
C MET A 145 -4.25 19.87 4.36
N GLY A 146 -4.69 18.64 4.65
CA GLY A 146 -5.59 17.86 3.80
C GLY A 146 -4.94 17.29 2.52
N ALA A 147 -3.61 17.38 2.39
CA ALA A 147 -2.86 16.83 1.27
C ALA A 147 -2.70 15.31 1.37
N LEU A 148 -2.69 14.77 2.60
CA LEU A 148 -2.89 13.37 2.90
C LEU A 148 -4.25 13.21 3.57
N LYS A 149 -5.08 12.29 3.06
CA LYS A 149 -6.43 12.04 3.59
C LYS A 149 -6.42 10.79 4.46
N PRO A 150 -7.09 10.82 5.62
CA PRO A 150 -7.28 9.62 6.42
C PRO A 150 -8.17 8.63 5.66
N MET A 151 -7.99 7.34 5.95
CA MET A 151 -8.90 6.32 5.45
C MET A 151 -10.27 6.48 6.12
N GLY A 152 -11.34 6.26 5.35
CA GLY A 152 -12.68 6.15 5.94
C GLY A 152 -12.73 5.02 6.96
N TYR A 153 -13.63 5.10 7.93
CA TYR A 153 -13.77 4.06 8.95
C TYR A 153 -15.23 3.66 9.18
N GLU A 154 -15.40 2.47 9.75
CA GLU A 154 -16.66 1.99 10.32
C GLU A 154 -16.42 1.73 11.80
N GLN A 155 -17.21 2.42 12.64
CA GLN A 155 -17.22 2.11 14.07
C GLN A 155 -17.89 0.74 14.25
N VAL A 156 -17.23 -0.13 14.99
CA VAL A 156 -17.79 -1.41 15.43
C VAL A 156 -18.28 -1.25 16.85
N GLY A 157 -19.58 -1.53 17.05
CA GLY A 157 -20.18 -1.48 18.37
C GLY A 157 -20.42 -0.06 18.89
N ASP A 158 -20.78 -0.01 20.17
CA ASP A 158 -21.01 1.24 20.91
C ASP A 158 -19.66 1.83 21.41
N ILE A 159 -19.68 2.56 22.52
CA ILE A 159 -18.49 3.11 23.18
C ILE A 159 -18.12 2.22 24.34
N GLY A 160 -16.94 1.61 24.31
CA GLY A 160 -16.46 0.78 25.41
C GLY A 160 -15.31 -0.14 25.03
N VAL A 161 -14.56 -0.59 26.03
CA VAL A 161 -13.45 -1.55 25.87
C VAL A 161 -14.00 -2.94 25.56
N GLU A 162 -15.19 -3.27 26.07
CA GLU A 162 -15.92 -4.50 25.82
C GLU A 162 -16.23 -4.71 24.32
N GLU A 163 -16.29 -3.64 23.54
CA GLU A 163 -16.56 -3.68 22.10
C GLU A 163 -15.34 -4.16 21.28
N ILE A 164 -14.14 -4.24 21.88
CA ILE A 164 -12.92 -4.72 21.21
C ILE A 164 -13.11 -6.15 20.67
N LEU A 165 -13.76 -7.03 21.42
CA LEU A 165 -14.01 -8.40 20.97
C LEU A 165 -14.95 -8.43 19.76
N LYS A 166 -15.96 -7.56 19.71
CA LYS A 166 -16.81 -7.40 18.53
C LYS A 166 -16.03 -6.87 17.34
N GLY A 167 -15.12 -5.91 17.58
CA GLY A 167 -14.16 -5.41 16.59
C GLY A 167 -13.30 -6.52 15.99
N LEU A 168 -12.77 -7.41 16.83
CA LEU A 168 -11.97 -8.55 16.38
C LEU A 168 -12.78 -9.56 15.57
N VAL A 169 -14.01 -9.87 16.00
CA VAL A 169 -14.93 -10.73 15.24
C VAL A 169 -15.27 -10.10 13.88
N ALA A 170 -15.58 -8.81 13.85
CA ALA A 170 -15.85 -8.09 12.60
C ALA A 170 -14.62 -8.10 11.67
N PHE A 171 -13.42 -7.92 12.22
CA PHE A 171 -12.16 -8.02 11.48
C PHE A 171 -11.94 -9.38 10.83
N ASN A 172 -12.17 -10.46 11.58
CA ASN A 172 -11.96 -11.82 11.07
C ASN A 172 -13.04 -12.26 10.06
N THR A 173 -14.23 -11.65 10.10
CA THR A 173 -15.36 -12.01 9.23
C THR A 173 -15.41 -11.18 7.94
N LYS A 174 -15.02 -9.90 7.97
CA LYS A 174 -14.89 -9.06 6.78
C LYS A 174 -13.50 -9.22 6.15
N LYS A 175 -13.45 -9.87 4.98
CA LYS A 175 -12.23 -9.95 4.16
C LYS A 175 -11.99 -8.65 3.40
N GLY A 176 -11.04 -7.84 3.89
CA GLY A 176 -10.58 -6.62 3.21
C GLY A 176 -11.66 -5.53 3.12
N GLY A 177 -11.24 -4.30 2.80
CA GLY A 177 -12.19 -3.20 2.70
C GLY A 177 -11.55 -1.84 2.51
N ALA A 178 -12.31 -0.94 1.88
CA ALA A 178 -11.97 0.46 1.70
C ALA A 178 -12.01 1.29 3.01
N LYS A 179 -12.55 0.71 4.08
CA LYS A 179 -12.70 1.37 5.38
C LYS A 179 -12.01 0.59 6.48
N LYS A 180 -11.46 1.32 7.45
CA LYS A 180 -10.90 0.72 8.67
C LYS A 180 -12.02 0.40 9.65
N MET A 181 -11.99 -0.77 10.28
CA MET A 181 -12.81 -1.01 11.47
C MET A 181 -12.14 -0.38 12.67
N VAL A 182 -12.89 0.44 13.40
CA VAL A 182 -12.42 1.12 14.61
C VAL A 182 -13.38 0.85 15.76
N VAL A 183 -12.85 0.73 16.97
CA VAL A 183 -13.64 0.63 18.19
C VAL A 183 -13.43 1.91 18.97
N ARG A 184 -14.52 2.55 19.39
CA ARG A 184 -14.46 3.77 20.18
C ARG A 184 -14.40 3.40 21.65
N LEU A 185 -13.29 3.72 22.32
CA LEU A 185 -13.09 3.35 23.72
C LEU A 185 -13.73 4.33 24.70
N SER A 186 -13.86 5.61 24.31
CA SER A 186 -14.44 6.65 25.17
C SER A 186 -15.21 7.70 24.37
N ALA A 187 -16.14 8.40 25.03
CA ALA A 187 -16.95 9.46 24.44
C ALA A 187 -16.22 10.81 24.31
N HIS A 188 -15.01 10.92 24.86
CA HIS A 188 -14.18 12.13 24.83
C HIS A 188 -13.08 12.01 23.79
#